data_AF-K9Z6I7-F1
#
_entry.id   AF-K9Z6I7-F1
#
_cell.length_a   1.000
_cell.length_b   1.000
_cell.length_c   1.000
_cell.angle_alpha   90.00
_cell.angle_beta   90.00
_cell.angle_gamma   90.00
#
_symmetry.space_group_name_H-M   'P 1'
#
loop_
_entity.id
_entity.type
_entity.pdbx_description
1 polymer ?
#
loop_
_entity_poly.entity_id
_entity_poly.type
_entity_poly.pdbx_seq_one_letter_code
_entity_poly.pdbx_strand_id
1 'polypeptide(L)'
;MYCLKISIAPTSAMTFRILPSSILNIATYPFVPPTTLSGYLRRLVMLSMKLEIPETDINKNNPPVYALPRKYITLGAYPVRDNFTAIHRTYRKGMREFNHDVFSRLYIEKEKADFQLHTWEYLITSELIGYVVTKSAEDLKPLQEIKGFGCKLGKEGFAVIQDISQPIKLTQITKEAIPSTIVPMEALLATNQFVNGCDIYNLYRYNWLTNQDNLNDNSPTAVNGFIPFVASYFQNQLTPELDYLTDSNNQINIPLSLINLLQLKGEITNV
;
A
#
# COMPACT_ATOMS: atom_id res chain seq x y z
N MET A 1 5.19 -18.60 10.58
CA MET A 1 5.31 -17.53 9.57
C MET A 1 6.36 -16.54 10.07
N TYR A 2 7.06 -15.84 9.18
CA TYR A 2 8.06 -14.84 9.55
C TYR A 2 7.67 -13.47 9.02
N CYS A 3 8.10 -12.42 9.71
CA CYS A 3 7.78 -11.04 9.39
C CYS A 3 9.01 -10.14 9.42
N LEU A 4 9.07 -9.18 8.51
CA LEU A 4 9.90 -7.99 8.65
C LEU A 4 9.04 -6.79 9.04
N LYS A 5 9.51 -6.05 10.04
CA LYS A 5 9.08 -4.69 10.33
C LYS A 5 10.02 -3.73 9.59
N ILE A 6 9.46 -2.87 8.75
CA ILE A 6 10.20 -1.94 7.89
C ILE A 6 9.85 -0.52 8.33
N SER A 7 10.80 0.24 8.86
CA SER A 7 10.62 1.67 9.15
C SER A 7 10.90 2.48 7.89
N ILE A 8 9.92 3.26 7.47
CA ILE A 8 9.91 4.06 6.26
C ILE A 8 9.76 5.53 6.69
N ALA A 9 10.73 6.36 6.30
CA ALA A 9 10.74 7.79 6.55
C ALA A 9 10.28 8.54 5.29
N PRO A 10 9.07 9.13 5.29
CA PRO A 10 8.65 10.06 4.25
C PRO A 10 9.53 11.31 4.24
N THR A 11 9.92 11.79 3.07
CA THR A 11 10.68 13.04 2.91
C THR A 11 9.79 14.20 2.47
N SER A 12 8.54 13.93 2.16
CA SER A 12 7.53 14.92 1.75
C SER A 12 6.12 14.43 2.09
N ALA A 13 5.14 15.31 1.94
CA ALA A 13 3.73 14.93 1.88
C ALA A 13 3.51 13.82 0.82
N MET A 14 2.67 12.84 1.13
CA MET A 14 2.43 11.67 0.29
C MET A 14 0.97 11.60 -0.18
N THR A 15 0.74 10.97 -1.33
CA THR A 15 -0.62 10.74 -1.85
C THR A 15 -0.77 9.30 -2.34
N PHE A 16 -1.70 8.59 -1.72
CA PHE A 16 -2.10 7.21 -2.04
C PHE A 16 -3.54 7.22 -2.53
N ARG A 17 -3.73 7.34 -3.85
CA ARG A 17 -5.06 7.52 -4.43
C ARG A 17 -6.03 6.39 -4.04
N ILE A 18 -7.17 6.77 -3.47
CA ILE A 18 -8.27 5.83 -3.22
C ILE A 18 -8.87 5.35 -4.55
N LEU A 19 -9.08 6.28 -5.49
CA LEU A 19 -9.60 5.99 -6.83
C LEU A 19 -8.55 6.33 -7.90
N PRO A 20 -8.10 5.37 -8.71
CA PRO A 20 -6.97 5.55 -9.64
C PRO A 20 -7.22 6.62 -10.71
N SER A 21 -8.47 6.75 -11.17
CA SER A 21 -8.86 7.66 -12.27
C SER A 21 -9.48 8.99 -11.82
N SER A 22 -9.64 9.21 -10.50
CA SER A 22 -10.17 10.49 -10.03
C SER A 22 -9.14 11.59 -10.22
N ILE A 23 -9.46 12.56 -11.08
CA ILE A 23 -8.63 13.75 -11.33
C ILE A 23 -9.16 14.99 -10.63
N LEU A 24 -10.46 15.02 -10.29
CA LEU A 24 -11.12 16.17 -9.66
C LEU A 24 -11.00 16.13 -8.15
N ASN A 25 -11.17 14.95 -7.56
CA ASN A 25 -11.08 14.74 -6.12
C ASN A 25 -10.09 13.61 -5.84
N ILE A 26 -8.85 13.99 -5.60
CA ILE A 26 -7.77 13.06 -5.27
C ILE A 26 -7.76 12.89 -3.75
N ALA A 27 -8.52 11.88 -3.30
CA ALA A 27 -8.51 11.43 -1.92
C ALA A 27 -7.36 10.46 -1.66
N THR A 28 -6.83 10.46 -0.44
CA THR A 28 -5.69 9.63 -0.05
C THR A 28 -6.03 8.65 1.07
N TYR A 29 -5.45 7.45 1.04
CA TYR A 29 -5.44 6.58 2.21
C TYR A 29 -4.57 7.20 3.33
N PRO A 30 -4.92 7.00 4.62
CA PRO A 30 -4.10 7.41 5.76
C PRO A 30 -2.98 6.41 6.10
N PHE A 31 -2.67 5.51 5.17
CA PHE A 31 -1.62 4.50 5.23
C PHE A 31 -1.18 4.15 3.80
N VAL A 32 -0.08 3.42 3.67
CA VAL A 32 0.37 2.87 2.38
C VAL A 32 -0.38 1.56 2.11
N PRO A 33 -1.16 1.45 1.03
CA PRO A 33 -1.86 0.21 0.69
C PRO A 33 -0.90 -0.96 0.46
N PRO A 34 -1.31 -2.22 0.74
CA PRO A 34 -0.54 -3.43 0.46
C PRO A 34 0.11 -3.47 -0.93
N THR A 35 -0.67 -3.24 -1.99
CA THR A 35 -0.19 -3.24 -3.38
C THR A 35 0.80 -2.11 -3.67
N THR A 36 0.60 -0.93 -3.06
CA THR A 36 1.53 0.19 -3.20
C THR A 36 2.87 -0.11 -2.54
N LEU A 37 2.85 -0.68 -1.33
CA LEU A 37 4.06 -1.09 -0.63
C LEU A 37 4.81 -2.18 -1.41
N SER A 38 4.11 -3.17 -1.95
CA SER A 38 4.72 -4.22 -2.77
C SER A 38 5.49 -3.67 -3.97
N GLY A 39 4.86 -2.79 -4.75
CA GLY A 39 5.53 -2.16 -5.90
C GLY A 39 6.70 -1.25 -5.50
N TYR A 40 6.57 -0.53 -4.38
CA TYR A 40 7.67 0.28 -3.84
C TYR A 40 8.87 -0.58 -3.44
N LEU A 41 8.66 -1.63 -2.64
CA LEU A 41 9.72 -2.52 -2.21
C LEU A 41 10.39 -3.26 -3.39
N ARG A 42 9.61 -3.69 -4.39
CA ARG A 42 10.17 -4.29 -5.61
C ARG A 42 11.13 -3.34 -6.32
N ARG A 43 10.76 -2.06 -6.49
CA ARG A 43 11.66 -1.07 -7.10
C ARG A 43 12.93 -0.86 -6.29
N LEU A 44 12.84 -0.83 -4.96
CA LEU A 44 14.01 -0.71 -4.10
C LEU A 44 14.94 -1.93 -4.20
N VAL A 45 14.37 -3.13 -4.30
CA VAL A 45 15.17 -4.35 -4.51
C VAL A 45 15.89 -4.28 -5.86
N MET A 46 15.20 -3.90 -6.93
CA MET A 46 15.81 -3.71 -8.25
C MET A 46 16.96 -2.69 -8.20
N LEU A 47 16.76 -1.56 -7.50
CA LEU A 47 17.80 -0.56 -7.25
C LEU A 47 19.01 -1.13 -6.50
N SER A 48 18.77 -1.88 -5.41
CA SER A 48 19.85 -2.47 -4.61
C SER A 48 20.70 -3.47 -5.40
N MET A 49 20.07 -4.16 -6.36
CA MET A 49 20.71 -5.13 -7.25
C MET A 49 21.28 -4.50 -8.52
N LYS A 50 21.22 -3.16 -8.66
CA LYS A 50 21.63 -2.43 -9.87
C LYS A 50 20.96 -2.93 -11.15
N LEU A 51 19.73 -3.42 -11.04
CA LEU A 51 18.91 -3.79 -12.18
C LEU A 51 18.37 -2.54 -12.86
N GLU A 52 18.19 -2.61 -14.17
CA GLU A 52 17.51 -1.56 -14.92
C GLU A 52 16.07 -1.41 -14.41
N ILE A 53 15.71 -0.18 -14.03
CA ILE A 53 14.32 0.13 -13.67
C ILE A 53 13.57 0.35 -14.99
N PRO A 54 12.60 -0.49 -15.32
CA PRO A 54 11.84 -0.34 -16.55
C PRO A 54 11.12 1.00 -16.52
N GLU A 55 11.29 1.78 -17.58
CA GLU A 55 10.41 2.90 -17.84
C GLU A 55 9.01 2.32 -18.03
N THR A 56 8.06 2.77 -17.21
CA THR A 56 6.64 2.48 -17.44
C THR A 56 6.20 3.26 -18.68
N ASP A 57 6.58 2.75 -19.85
CA ASP A 57 6.03 3.21 -21.11
C ASP A 57 4.53 2.99 -21.08
N ILE A 58 3.80 3.99 -21.59
CA ILE A 58 2.34 4.07 -21.56
C ILE A 58 1.78 3.05 -22.56
N ASN A 59 2.00 1.76 -22.36
CA ASN A 59 1.24 0.74 -23.06
C ASN A 59 -0.18 0.80 -22.48
N LYS A 60 -1.03 1.63 -23.12
CA LYS A 60 -2.35 2.03 -22.62
C LYS A 60 -3.28 0.85 -22.31
N ASN A 61 -3.03 -0.31 -22.91
CA ASN A 61 -3.94 -1.46 -22.84
C ASN A 61 -3.59 -2.44 -21.72
N ASN A 62 -2.31 -2.65 -21.40
CA ASN A 62 -1.87 -3.54 -20.33
C ASN A 62 -0.48 -3.14 -19.80
N PRO A 63 -0.38 -2.12 -18.93
CA PRO A 63 0.90 -1.68 -18.41
C PRO A 63 1.52 -2.79 -17.54
N PRO A 64 2.84 -3.05 -17.67
CA PRO A 64 3.50 -4.07 -16.86
C PRO A 64 3.41 -3.73 -15.38
N VAL A 65 3.11 -4.74 -14.56
CA VAL A 65 3.08 -4.62 -13.10
C VAL A 65 4.42 -5.09 -12.55
N TYR A 66 5.02 -4.31 -11.66
CA TYR A 66 6.21 -4.71 -10.92
C TYR A 66 5.87 -4.71 -9.43
N ALA A 67 5.74 -5.90 -8.85
CA ALA A 67 5.42 -6.13 -7.46
C ALA A 67 6.43 -7.14 -6.86
N LEU A 68 6.49 -7.23 -5.53
CA LEU A 68 7.24 -8.33 -4.92
C LEU A 68 6.58 -9.66 -5.30
N PRO A 69 7.38 -10.74 -5.49
CA PRO A 69 6.86 -12.08 -5.74
C PRO A 69 5.80 -12.48 -4.71
N ARG A 70 4.77 -13.23 -5.15
CA ARG A 70 3.61 -13.61 -4.31
C ARG A 70 3.96 -14.22 -2.94
N LYS A 71 5.13 -14.87 -2.80
CA LYS A 71 5.59 -15.43 -1.52
C LYS A 71 5.82 -14.35 -0.44
N TYR A 72 6.06 -13.10 -0.85
CA TYR A 72 6.16 -11.91 -0.01
C TYR A 72 4.81 -11.24 0.11
N ILE A 73 4.14 -11.41 1.24
CA ILE A 73 2.86 -10.76 1.49
C ILE A 73 3.11 -9.44 2.18
N THR A 74 3.04 -8.36 1.42
CA THR A 74 3.06 -7.00 1.94
C THR A 74 1.71 -6.66 2.57
N LEU A 75 1.72 -6.14 3.79
CA LEU A 75 0.49 -5.86 4.55
C LEU A 75 0.18 -4.36 4.61
N GLY A 76 0.87 -3.55 3.81
CA GLY A 76 0.81 -2.09 3.86
C GLY A 76 1.79 -1.51 4.88
N ALA A 77 1.83 -0.18 4.96
CA ALA A 77 2.62 0.55 5.94
C ALA A 77 1.81 1.64 6.63
N TYR A 78 1.94 1.75 7.96
CA TYR A 78 1.00 2.49 8.80
C TYR A 78 1.71 3.55 9.63
N PRO A 79 1.12 4.73 9.85
CA PRO A 79 1.70 5.74 10.72
C PRO A 79 1.97 5.20 12.13
N VAL A 80 3.09 5.61 12.72
CA VAL A 80 3.35 5.33 14.14
C VAL A 80 2.35 6.12 14.99
N ARG A 81 1.64 5.44 15.90
CA ARG A 81 0.51 6.02 16.64
C ARG A 81 0.87 7.21 17.51
N ASP A 82 2.06 7.19 18.10
CA ASP A 82 2.54 8.26 18.98
C ASP A 82 3.16 9.43 18.21
N ASN A 83 3.26 9.32 16.88
CA ASN A 83 3.77 10.36 16.00
C ASN A 83 2.63 11.16 15.37
N PHE A 84 2.94 12.38 14.97
CA PHE A 84 2.00 13.22 14.23
C PHE A 84 1.61 12.55 12.90
N THR A 85 0.32 12.37 12.68
CA THR A 85 -0.27 11.94 11.41
C THR A 85 -1.49 12.79 11.09
N ALA A 86 -1.61 13.24 9.84
CA ALA A 86 -2.76 14.02 9.40
C ALA A 86 -3.02 13.84 7.90
N ILE A 87 -4.30 13.91 7.52
CA ILE A 87 -4.70 14.12 6.13
C ILE A 87 -4.94 15.62 5.91
N HIS A 88 -4.12 16.23 5.07
CA HIS A 88 -4.27 17.63 4.67
C HIS A 88 -4.91 17.72 3.30
N ARG A 89 -6.05 18.42 3.20
CA ARG A 89 -6.75 18.67 1.93
C ARG A 89 -6.42 20.07 1.41
N THR A 90 -5.96 20.13 0.17
CA THR A 90 -5.76 21.38 -0.57
C THR A 90 -6.82 21.54 -1.65
N TYR A 91 -7.08 22.79 -2.00
CA TYR A 91 -8.02 23.18 -3.05
C TYR A 91 -7.26 23.91 -4.16
N ARG A 92 -7.45 23.50 -5.41
CA ARG A 92 -6.78 24.06 -6.58
C ARG A 92 -7.81 24.44 -7.64
N LYS A 93 -7.61 25.55 -8.34
CA LYS A 93 -8.41 25.88 -9.53
C LYS A 93 -7.79 25.18 -10.73
N GLY A 94 -8.57 24.36 -11.43
CA GLY A 94 -8.16 23.67 -12.66
C GLY A 94 -9.20 23.83 -13.77
N MET A 95 -8.80 23.58 -15.02
CA MET A 95 -9.73 23.61 -16.16
C MET A 95 -10.73 22.44 -16.09
N ARG A 96 -11.96 22.64 -16.57
CA ARG A 96 -13.02 21.62 -16.60
C ARG A 96 -12.81 20.56 -17.66
N GLU A 97 -12.44 20.99 -18.86
CA GLU A 97 -12.09 20.13 -19.98
C GLU A 97 -10.58 20.09 -20.14
N PHE A 98 -10.01 18.88 -20.14
CA PHE A 98 -8.58 18.65 -20.12
C PHE A 98 -8.21 17.77 -21.31
N ASN A 99 -7.54 18.35 -22.31
CA ASN A 99 -6.69 17.56 -23.20
C ASN A 99 -5.29 17.57 -22.59
N HIS A 100 -4.68 16.39 -22.42
CA HIS A 100 -3.37 16.22 -21.80
C HIS A 100 -2.23 16.99 -22.50
N ASP A 101 -2.51 17.55 -23.68
CA ASP A 101 -1.55 18.19 -24.57
C ASP A 101 -1.41 19.72 -24.33
N VAL A 102 -2.21 20.32 -23.43
CA VAL A 102 -2.36 21.79 -23.31
C VAL A 102 -1.75 22.36 -22.02
N PHE A 103 -0.83 21.65 -21.37
CA PHE A 103 -0.39 21.90 -19.98
C PHE A 103 0.26 23.28 -19.67
N SER A 104 0.46 24.16 -20.66
CA SER A 104 1.24 25.40 -20.50
C SER A 104 0.73 26.59 -21.35
N ARG A 105 -0.57 26.90 -21.33
CA ARG A 105 -1.07 28.16 -21.95
C ARG A 105 -1.27 29.27 -20.92
N LEU A 106 -0.70 30.44 -21.19
CA LEU A 106 -1.01 31.68 -20.48
C LEU A 106 -2.45 32.11 -20.81
N TYR A 107 -3.19 32.48 -19.77
CA TYR A 107 -4.60 32.84 -19.80
C TYR A 107 -4.85 34.14 -20.57
N ILE A 108 -5.93 34.18 -21.37
CA ILE A 108 -6.50 35.40 -21.94
C ILE A 108 -7.97 35.48 -21.53
N GLU A 109 -8.33 36.57 -20.85
CA GLU A 109 -9.61 36.81 -20.16
C GLU A 109 -10.87 36.72 -21.05
N LYS A 110 -10.70 36.79 -22.37
CA LYS A 110 -11.80 36.82 -23.34
C LYS A 110 -12.51 35.48 -23.56
N GLU A 111 -11.95 34.34 -23.13
CA GLU A 111 -12.47 33.01 -23.49
C GLU A 111 -13.44 32.37 -22.47
N LYS A 112 -13.83 33.04 -21.37
CA LYS A 112 -14.73 32.48 -20.32
C LYS A 112 -14.43 31.00 -20.03
N ALA A 113 -13.17 30.70 -19.68
CA ALA A 113 -12.76 29.32 -19.43
C ALA A 113 -13.57 28.68 -18.29
N ASP A 114 -14.01 27.45 -18.52
CA ASP A 114 -14.78 26.65 -17.56
C ASP A 114 -13.82 26.11 -16.49
N PHE A 115 -13.72 26.79 -15.36
CA PHE A 115 -12.88 26.37 -14.23
C PHE A 115 -13.69 25.55 -13.23
N GLN A 116 -13.07 24.50 -12.71
CA GLN A 116 -13.61 23.69 -11.63
C GLN A 116 -12.62 23.60 -10.48
N LEU A 117 -13.16 23.44 -9.26
CA LEU A 117 -12.36 23.26 -8.07
C LEU A 117 -11.89 21.80 -8.00
N HIS A 118 -10.58 21.60 -7.94
CA HIS A 118 -9.97 20.31 -7.68
C HIS A 118 -9.58 20.21 -6.20
N THR A 119 -9.79 19.04 -5.60
CA THR A 119 -9.30 18.73 -4.26
C THR A 119 -8.19 17.71 -4.33
N TRP A 120 -7.16 17.92 -3.51
CA TRP A 120 -6.03 17.00 -3.41
C TRP A 120 -5.65 16.79 -1.94
N GLU A 121 -5.65 15.53 -1.52
CA GLU A 121 -5.29 15.13 -0.17
C GLU A 121 -3.86 14.60 -0.06
N TYR A 122 -3.24 14.93 1.07
CA TYR A 122 -1.89 14.55 1.42
C TYR A 122 -1.88 13.86 2.78
N LEU A 123 -1.29 12.68 2.86
CA LEU A 123 -0.85 12.10 4.12
C LEU A 123 0.44 12.79 4.57
N ILE A 124 0.41 13.37 5.75
CA ILE A 124 1.56 13.94 6.45
C ILE A 124 1.83 13.07 7.67
N THR A 125 2.98 12.42 7.70
CA THR A 125 3.47 11.63 8.85
C THR A 125 4.99 11.66 8.84
N SER A 126 5.62 11.58 10.02
CA SER A 126 7.08 11.50 10.13
C SER A 126 7.62 10.08 9.94
N GLU A 127 6.81 9.05 10.20
CA GLU A 127 7.23 7.66 10.14
C GLU A 127 6.07 6.74 9.75
N LEU A 128 6.39 5.72 8.96
CA LEU A 128 5.50 4.63 8.58
C LEU A 128 6.17 3.29 8.92
N ILE A 129 5.40 2.37 9.49
CA ILE A 129 5.83 0.99 9.73
C ILE A 129 5.16 0.06 8.72
N GLY A 130 5.96 -0.46 7.80
CA GLY A 130 5.58 -1.50 6.86
C GLY A 130 5.77 -2.90 7.43
N TYR A 131 4.90 -3.83 6.99
CA TYR A 131 5.03 -5.24 7.33
C TYR A 131 5.06 -6.10 6.07
N VAL A 132 6.01 -7.04 6.02
CA VAL A 132 6.09 -8.08 4.99
C VAL A 132 6.18 -9.43 5.67
N VAL A 133 5.35 -10.39 5.26
CA VAL A 133 5.37 -11.74 5.81
C VAL A 133 5.65 -12.79 4.76
N THR A 134 6.33 -13.86 5.16
CA THR A 134 6.65 -15.03 4.32
C THR A 134 6.60 -16.32 5.15
N LYS A 135 6.59 -17.48 4.49
CA LYS A 135 6.72 -18.77 5.19
C LYS A 135 8.14 -19.06 5.68
N SER A 136 9.17 -18.50 5.03
CA SER A 136 10.58 -18.77 5.31
C SER A 136 11.33 -17.50 5.74
N ALA A 137 12.10 -17.58 6.83
CA ALA A 137 12.96 -16.49 7.29
C ALA A 137 14.05 -16.13 6.27
N GLU A 138 14.58 -17.14 5.56
CA GLU A 138 15.62 -16.96 4.54
C GLU A 138 15.14 -16.12 3.36
N ASP A 139 13.85 -16.25 2.99
CA ASP A 139 13.27 -15.45 1.92
C ASP A 139 13.32 -13.95 2.25
N LEU A 140 13.29 -13.57 3.53
CA LEU A 140 13.26 -12.17 3.96
C LEU A 140 14.63 -11.49 3.90
N LYS A 141 15.74 -12.23 3.85
CA LYS A 141 17.10 -11.66 3.87
C LYS A 141 17.38 -10.65 2.76
N PRO A 142 17.00 -10.89 1.48
CA PRO A 142 17.23 -9.91 0.42
C PRO A 142 16.51 -8.58 0.66
N LEU A 143 15.37 -8.59 1.38
CA LEU A 143 14.66 -7.36 1.74
C LEU A 143 15.37 -6.58 2.85
N GLN A 144 16.38 -7.12 3.54
CA GLN A 144 17.14 -6.35 4.52
C GLN A 144 18.20 -5.46 3.84
N GLU A 145 18.65 -5.82 2.64
CA GLU A 145 19.69 -5.12 1.88
C GLU A 145 19.21 -3.78 1.29
N ILE A 146 17.90 -3.52 1.27
CA ILE A 146 17.32 -2.25 0.78
C ILE A 146 17.31 -1.15 1.85
N LYS A 147 17.89 -1.38 3.03
CA LYS A 147 18.04 -0.35 4.06
C LYS A 147 18.84 0.83 3.50
N GLY A 148 18.36 2.05 3.73
CA GLY A 148 18.95 3.28 3.21
C GLY A 148 18.56 3.63 1.78
N PHE A 149 17.88 2.74 1.04
CA PHE A 149 17.35 3.07 -0.29
C PHE A 149 16.03 3.83 -0.17
N GLY A 150 15.79 4.71 -1.14
CA GLY A 150 14.55 5.47 -1.24
C GLY A 150 14.19 5.77 -2.69
N CYS A 151 12.90 5.87 -2.95
CA CYS A 151 12.37 6.29 -4.24
C CYS A 151 10.97 6.89 -4.06
N LYS A 152 10.33 7.19 -5.20
CA LYS A 152 8.93 7.63 -5.23
C LYS A 152 8.00 6.58 -4.60
N LEU A 153 7.14 7.02 -3.69
CA LEU A 153 6.15 6.21 -3.00
C LEU A 153 4.75 6.82 -3.20
N GLY A 154 3.85 6.08 -3.84
CA GLY A 154 2.52 6.56 -4.21
C GLY A 154 2.50 7.46 -5.47
N LYS A 155 1.43 8.24 -5.62
CA LYS A 155 1.26 9.16 -6.77
C LYS A 155 2.14 10.39 -6.65
N GLU A 156 2.22 10.93 -5.44
CA GLU A 156 3.12 12.01 -5.01
C GLU A 156 3.74 11.56 -3.69
N GLY A 157 5.01 11.89 -3.47
CA GLY A 157 5.74 11.48 -2.28
C GLY A 157 7.05 10.76 -2.61
N PHE A 158 8.03 10.96 -1.74
CA PHE A 158 9.28 10.23 -1.73
C PHE A 158 9.52 9.72 -0.31
N ALA A 159 10.06 8.51 -0.19
CA ALA A 159 10.35 7.91 1.11
C ALA A 159 11.61 7.06 1.05
N VAL A 160 12.29 6.96 2.19
CA VAL A 160 13.52 6.19 2.38
C VAL A 160 13.27 5.10 3.43
N ILE A 161 13.82 3.92 3.20
CA ILE A 161 13.86 2.86 4.21
C ILE A 161 14.90 3.25 5.27
N GLN A 162 14.44 3.60 6.46
CA GLN A 162 15.31 3.99 7.56
C GLN A 162 15.89 2.76 8.26
N ASP A 163 15.05 1.77 8.55
CA ASP A 163 15.46 0.56 9.24
C ASP A 163 14.62 -0.65 8.85
N ILE A 164 15.19 -1.85 9.01
CA ILE A 164 14.53 -3.12 8.76
C ILE A 164 14.91 -4.08 9.89
N SER A 165 13.91 -4.68 10.53
CA SER A 165 14.14 -5.63 11.61
C SER A 165 14.87 -6.89 11.13
N GLN A 166 15.35 -7.69 12.07
CA GLN A 166 15.62 -9.11 11.77
C GLN A 166 14.29 -9.84 11.51
N PRO A 167 14.30 -11.00 10.81
CA PRO A 167 13.10 -11.82 10.63
C PRO A 167 12.49 -12.22 11.98
N ILE A 168 11.26 -11.75 12.23
CA ILE A 168 10.52 -12.02 13.46
C ILE A 168 9.65 -13.25 13.24
N LYS A 169 9.81 -14.28 14.07
CA LYS A 169 8.93 -15.45 14.06
C LYS A 169 7.57 -15.06 14.65
N LEU A 170 6.50 -15.31 13.89
CA LEU A 170 5.14 -15.06 14.35
C LEU A 170 4.45 -16.36 14.77
N THR A 171 3.65 -16.26 15.84
CA THR A 171 2.77 -17.31 16.35
C THR A 171 1.31 -16.87 16.23
N GLN A 172 0.44 -17.82 15.93
CA GLN A 172 -1.00 -17.57 15.88
C GLN A 172 -1.59 -17.58 17.29
N ILE A 173 -2.41 -16.59 17.60
CA ILE A 173 -3.18 -16.50 18.83
C ILE A 173 -4.50 -15.78 18.57
N THR A 174 -5.57 -16.23 19.20
CA THR A 174 -6.84 -15.50 19.26
C THR A 174 -6.79 -14.59 20.49
N LYS A 175 -6.96 -13.27 20.29
CA LYS A 175 -6.96 -12.30 21.39
C LYS A 175 -7.68 -11.02 20.99
N GLU A 176 -8.09 -10.23 21.97
CA GLU A 176 -8.42 -8.81 21.77
C GLU A 176 -7.13 -8.00 21.68
N ALA A 177 -6.92 -7.33 20.56
CA ALA A 177 -5.75 -6.48 20.37
C ALA A 177 -6.03 -5.39 19.34
N ILE A 178 -5.28 -4.29 19.40
CA ILE A 178 -5.37 -3.26 18.37
C ILE A 178 -4.58 -3.78 17.16
N PRO A 179 -5.19 -3.91 15.96
CA PRO A 179 -4.51 -4.40 14.77
C PRO A 179 -3.30 -3.53 14.41
N SER A 180 -2.19 -4.16 14.02
CA SER A 180 -1.03 -3.46 13.45
C SER A 180 -1.24 -3.07 11.98
N THR A 181 -2.27 -3.63 11.35
CA THR A 181 -2.60 -3.43 9.93
C THR A 181 -4.10 -3.23 9.78
N ILE A 182 -4.56 -2.96 8.55
CA ILE A 182 -5.98 -3.07 8.22
C ILE A 182 -6.54 -4.48 8.54
N VAL A 183 -7.85 -4.55 8.74
CA VAL A 183 -8.60 -5.79 8.95
C VAL A 183 -9.62 -5.96 7.82
N PRO A 184 -9.66 -7.09 7.09
CA PRO A 184 -10.74 -7.38 6.14
C PRO A 184 -12.11 -7.31 6.84
N MET A 185 -13.06 -6.61 6.21
CA MET A 185 -14.37 -6.37 6.81
C MET A 185 -15.13 -7.68 7.08
N GLU A 186 -14.95 -8.67 6.20
CA GLU A 186 -15.57 -10.00 6.32
C GLU A 186 -15.16 -10.70 7.62
N ALA A 187 -13.93 -10.47 8.10
CA ALA A 187 -13.47 -11.05 9.36
C ALA A 187 -14.21 -10.45 10.56
N LEU A 188 -14.47 -9.15 10.55
CA LEU A 188 -15.24 -8.48 11.61
C LEU A 188 -16.70 -8.95 11.59
N LEU A 189 -17.31 -9.03 10.41
CA LEU A 189 -18.68 -9.51 10.23
C LEU A 189 -18.84 -10.95 10.72
N ALA A 190 -17.88 -11.83 10.45
CA ALA A 190 -17.91 -13.22 10.88
C ALA A 190 -17.89 -13.38 12.42
N THR A 191 -17.28 -12.43 13.13
CA THR A 191 -17.25 -12.43 14.61
C THR A 191 -18.49 -11.81 15.25
N ASN A 192 -19.41 -11.23 14.47
CA ASN A 192 -20.53 -10.40 14.95
C ASN A 192 -20.12 -9.25 15.88
N GLN A 193 -18.84 -8.86 15.87
CA GLN A 193 -18.35 -7.72 16.63
C GLN A 193 -18.55 -6.44 15.81
N PHE A 194 -19.65 -5.74 16.08
CA PHE A 194 -19.86 -4.38 15.55
C PHE A 194 -18.95 -3.41 16.31
N VAL A 195 -17.70 -3.30 15.86
CA VAL A 195 -16.73 -2.37 16.45
C VAL A 195 -16.96 -0.98 15.86
N ASN A 196 -17.67 -0.13 16.60
CA ASN A 196 -17.81 1.29 16.27
C ASN A 196 -16.45 1.99 16.29
N GLY A 197 -16.20 2.90 15.34
CA GLY A 197 -15.02 3.77 15.36
C GLY A 197 -13.81 3.28 14.56
N CYS A 198 -14.01 2.42 13.57
CA CYS A 198 -13.04 2.16 12.51
C CYS A 198 -13.43 2.89 11.21
N ASP A 199 -12.44 3.26 10.42
CA ASP A 199 -12.64 3.81 9.08
C ASP A 199 -12.69 2.68 8.06
N ILE A 200 -13.60 2.78 7.09
CA ILE A 200 -13.78 1.75 6.04
C ILE A 200 -13.17 2.24 4.73
N TYR A 201 -12.34 1.40 4.12
CA TYR A 201 -11.69 1.67 2.85
C TYR A 201 -11.90 0.53 1.86
N ASN A 202 -12.22 0.89 0.62
CA ASN A 202 -12.09 -0.03 -0.51
C ASN A 202 -10.62 -0.13 -0.88
N LEU A 203 -10.10 -1.35 -0.98
CA LEU A 203 -8.72 -1.63 -1.33
C LEU A 203 -8.68 -2.67 -2.45
N TYR A 204 -7.47 -2.92 -2.93
CA TYR A 204 -7.23 -3.82 -4.05
C TYR A 204 -6.14 -4.81 -3.69
N ARG A 205 -6.34 -6.08 -4.04
CA ARG A 205 -5.33 -7.13 -3.99
C ARG A 205 -5.00 -7.61 -5.40
N TYR A 206 -3.80 -8.15 -5.59
CA TYR A 206 -3.40 -8.67 -6.90
C TYR A 206 -4.22 -9.91 -7.29
N ASN A 207 -4.62 -9.97 -8.56
CA ASN A 207 -5.11 -11.20 -9.18
C ASN A 207 -3.91 -11.98 -9.76
N TRP A 208 -3.32 -12.84 -8.95
CA TRP A 208 -2.12 -13.60 -9.33
C TRP A 208 -2.42 -14.67 -10.39
N LEU A 209 -1.68 -14.65 -11.51
CA LEU A 209 -1.78 -15.67 -12.56
C LEU A 209 -0.93 -16.91 -12.25
N THR A 210 0.31 -16.72 -11.79
CA THR A 210 1.26 -17.80 -11.53
C THR A 210 1.94 -17.67 -10.16
N ASN A 211 2.79 -18.65 -9.83
CA ASN A 211 3.62 -18.63 -8.63
C ASN A 211 5.10 -18.33 -8.93
N GLN A 212 5.44 -18.07 -10.20
CA GLN A 212 6.82 -18.01 -10.67
C GLN A 212 7.21 -16.56 -10.93
N ASP A 213 7.41 -15.79 -9.87
CA ASP A 213 8.06 -14.48 -9.96
C ASP A 213 9.40 -14.56 -9.24
N ASN A 214 10.47 -14.14 -9.92
CA ASN A 214 11.80 -14.09 -9.34
C ASN A 214 12.04 -12.73 -8.70
N LEU A 215 12.65 -12.71 -7.51
CA LEU A 215 13.01 -11.44 -6.87
C LEU A 215 14.17 -10.73 -7.60
N ASN A 216 15.01 -11.49 -8.29
CA ASN A 216 16.34 -11.07 -8.74
C ASN A 216 16.39 -10.70 -10.24
N ASP A 217 15.26 -10.38 -10.84
CA ASP A 217 15.16 -9.96 -12.24
C ASP A 217 14.33 -8.67 -12.38
N ASN A 218 14.27 -8.15 -13.60
CA ASN A 218 13.44 -7.01 -13.99
C ASN A 218 12.20 -7.45 -14.78
N SER A 219 11.78 -8.72 -14.68
CA SER A 219 10.60 -9.19 -15.39
C SER A 219 9.31 -8.64 -14.76
N PRO A 220 8.28 -8.33 -15.58
CA PRO A 220 6.96 -7.99 -15.06
C PRO A 220 6.36 -9.14 -14.26
N THR A 221 5.70 -8.78 -13.17
CA THR A 221 4.99 -9.71 -12.30
C THR A 221 3.72 -10.23 -12.96
N ALA A 222 3.48 -11.54 -12.85
CA ALA A 222 2.33 -12.20 -13.48
C ALA A 222 1.00 -11.91 -12.76
N VAL A 223 0.41 -10.73 -13.04
CA VAL A 223 -0.84 -10.23 -12.43
C VAL A 223 -1.87 -9.91 -13.52
N ASN A 224 -3.10 -10.41 -13.36
CA ASN A 224 -4.25 -10.11 -14.22
C ASN A 224 -5.19 -9.09 -13.57
N GLY A 225 -4.69 -7.86 -13.39
CA GLY A 225 -5.41 -6.79 -12.71
C GLY A 225 -5.57 -7.00 -11.20
N PHE A 226 -6.61 -6.41 -10.65
CA PHE A 226 -6.80 -6.28 -9.21
C PHE A 226 -8.21 -6.68 -8.78
N ILE A 227 -8.32 -7.35 -7.64
CA ILE A 227 -9.59 -7.74 -7.02
C ILE A 227 -9.88 -6.77 -5.88
N PRO A 228 -11.02 -6.06 -5.87
CA PRO A 228 -11.38 -5.17 -4.79
C PRO A 228 -11.73 -5.97 -3.52
N PHE A 229 -11.46 -5.39 -2.35
CA PHE A 229 -11.94 -5.87 -1.06
C PHE A 229 -12.16 -4.70 -0.11
N VAL A 230 -12.98 -4.90 0.91
CA VAL A 230 -13.26 -3.87 1.91
C VAL A 230 -12.46 -4.15 3.17
N ALA A 231 -11.81 -3.12 3.72
CA ALA A 231 -11.07 -3.24 4.96
C ALA A 231 -11.41 -2.12 5.94
N SER A 232 -11.32 -2.46 7.21
CA SER A 232 -11.40 -1.54 8.34
C SER A 232 -10.00 -1.13 8.79
N TYR A 233 -9.82 0.16 9.08
CA TYR A 233 -8.61 0.72 9.62
C TYR A 233 -8.88 1.30 11.02
N PHE A 234 -8.08 0.86 12.00
CA PHE A 234 -8.25 1.19 13.40
C PHE A 234 -7.20 2.23 13.81
N GLN A 235 -7.61 3.50 13.92
CA GLN A 235 -6.76 4.60 14.39
C GLN A 235 -6.75 4.72 15.92
N ASN A 236 -7.82 4.27 16.59
CA ASN A 236 -8.05 4.45 18.03
C ASN A 236 -7.76 3.17 18.83
N GLN A 237 -7.91 3.25 20.16
CA GLN A 237 -7.67 2.15 21.12
C GLN A 237 -8.68 0.98 21.06
N LEU A 238 -9.34 0.77 19.93
CA LEU A 238 -10.34 -0.28 19.76
C LEU A 238 -9.67 -1.62 19.45
N THR A 239 -10.07 -2.65 20.17
CA THR A 239 -9.45 -3.97 20.15
C THR A 239 -10.46 -5.05 19.72
N PRO A 240 -10.62 -5.33 18.41
CA PRO A 240 -11.41 -6.48 17.98
C PRO A 240 -10.74 -7.79 18.41
N GLU A 241 -11.55 -8.77 18.83
CA GLU A 241 -11.11 -10.13 19.07
C GLU A 241 -11.02 -10.90 17.75
N LEU A 242 -9.81 -11.26 17.34
CA LEU A 242 -9.56 -11.94 16.08
C LEU A 242 -8.41 -12.93 16.24
N ASP A 243 -8.24 -13.79 15.23
CA ASP A 243 -7.01 -14.54 15.05
C ASP A 243 -5.90 -13.62 14.53
N TYR A 244 -4.88 -13.45 15.34
CA TYR A 244 -3.70 -12.66 15.02
C TYR A 244 -2.47 -13.55 14.87
N LEU A 245 -1.59 -13.16 13.95
CA LEU A 245 -0.18 -13.52 14.02
C LEU A 245 0.57 -12.45 14.82
N THR A 246 1.27 -12.88 15.85
CA THR A 246 1.96 -12.00 16.81
C THR A 246 3.39 -12.43 17.08
N ASP A 247 4.24 -11.49 17.48
CA ASP A 247 5.60 -11.76 17.93
C ASP A 247 5.63 -12.20 19.41
N SER A 248 6.80 -12.63 19.89
CA SER A 248 6.94 -13.10 21.28
C SER A 248 6.58 -12.07 22.34
N ASN A 249 6.66 -10.78 22.02
CA ASN A 249 6.39 -9.68 22.94
C ASN A 249 4.97 -9.12 22.79
N ASN A 250 4.12 -9.73 21.94
CA ASN A 250 2.74 -9.29 21.67
C ASN A 250 2.62 -7.84 21.15
N GLN A 251 3.66 -7.30 20.52
CA GLN A 251 3.69 -5.93 19.99
C GLN A 251 3.13 -5.83 18.56
N ILE A 252 3.24 -6.90 17.78
CA ILE A 252 2.71 -6.99 16.42
C ILE A 252 1.41 -7.80 16.45
N ASN A 253 0.33 -7.26 15.90
CA ASN A 253 -0.97 -7.92 15.83
C ASN A 253 -1.47 -7.88 14.39
N ILE A 254 -1.01 -8.81 13.56
CA ILE A 254 -1.42 -8.90 12.15
C ILE A 254 -2.64 -9.84 12.05
N PRO A 255 -3.81 -9.38 11.58
CA PRO A 255 -4.96 -10.25 11.39
C PRO A 255 -4.64 -11.37 10.40
N LEU A 256 -4.84 -12.62 10.80
CA LEU A 256 -4.61 -13.79 9.95
C LEU A 256 -5.50 -13.74 8.69
N SER A 257 -6.71 -13.19 8.83
CA SER A 257 -7.65 -12.96 7.73
C SER A 257 -7.06 -12.11 6.61
N LEU A 258 -6.27 -11.08 6.93
CA LEU A 258 -5.62 -10.24 5.91
C LEU A 258 -4.60 -11.05 5.11
N ILE A 259 -3.78 -11.85 5.79
CA ILE A 259 -2.76 -12.69 5.14
C ILE A 259 -3.43 -13.67 4.19
N ASN A 260 -4.47 -14.36 4.68
CA ASN A 260 -5.21 -15.33 3.88
C ASN A 260 -5.81 -14.66 2.65
N LEU A 261 -6.47 -13.50 2.81
CA LEU A 261 -7.07 -12.75 1.73
C LEU A 261 -6.05 -12.34 0.65
N LEU A 262 -4.91 -11.78 1.06
CA LEU A 262 -3.87 -11.32 0.13
C LEU A 262 -3.12 -12.47 -0.55
N GLN A 263 -3.14 -13.66 0.05
CA GLN A 263 -2.56 -14.87 -0.54
C GLN A 263 -3.48 -15.53 -1.57
N LEU A 264 -4.80 -15.34 -1.56
CA LEU A 264 -5.70 -16.07 -2.47
C LEU A 264 -5.30 -15.88 -3.95
N LYS A 265 -5.31 -16.96 -4.74
CA LYS A 265 -5.27 -16.84 -6.21
C LYS A 265 -6.57 -16.17 -6.67
N GLY A 266 -6.52 -15.47 -7.80
CA GLY A 266 -7.78 -15.01 -8.37
C GLY A 266 -8.61 -16.18 -8.86
N GLU A 267 -9.92 -15.99 -8.83
CA GLU A 267 -10.84 -16.82 -9.56
C GLU A 267 -10.65 -16.50 -11.05
N ILE A 268 -10.36 -17.51 -11.86
CA ILE A 268 -10.49 -17.36 -13.31
C ILE A 268 -11.99 -17.30 -13.56
N THR A 269 -12.58 -16.12 -13.50
CA THR A 269 -13.89 -15.88 -14.07
C THR A 269 -13.70 -15.95 -15.58
N ASN A 270 -13.92 -17.14 -16.14
CA ASN A 270 -14.22 -17.28 -17.57
C ASN A 270 -15.52 -16.51 -17.80
N VAL A 271 -15.42 -15.27 -18.27
CA VAL A 271 -16.52 -14.56 -18.92
C VAL A 271 -16.34 -14.73 -20.42
#